data_AF-A0A0C2BLR6-F1
#
_entry.id   AF-A0A0C2BLR6-F1
#
_cell.length_a   1.000
_cell.length_b   1.000
_cell.length_c   1.000
_cell.angle_alpha   90.00
_cell.angle_beta   90.00
_cell.angle_gamma   90.00
#
_symmetry.space_group_name_H-M   'P 1'
#
loop_
_entity.id
_entity.type
_entity.pdbx_description
1 polymer ?
#
loop_
_entity_poly.entity_id
_entity_poly.type
_entity_poly.pdbx_seq_one_letter_code
_entity_poly.pdbx_strand_id
1 'polypeptide(L)' 'PAMEECLKTHQRSCAVLVRNHGLFVWGSTWEKAKVMTECIDYLLDLAIDMIKHEIPLVKEESHKL' A
#
# COMPACT_ATOMS: atom_id res chain seq x y z
N PRO A 1 6.11 -15.83 8.38
CA PRO A 1 4.80 -16.41 7.98
C PRO A 1 3.84 -15.39 7.34
N ALA A 2 3.43 -14.33 8.04
CA ALA A 2 2.38 -13.41 7.54
C ALA A 2 2.75 -12.63 6.27
N MET A 3 4.02 -12.18 6.14
CA MET A 3 4.47 -11.45 4.95
C MET A 3 4.50 -12.35 3.70
N GLU A 4 4.94 -13.59 3.86
CA GLU A 4 4.99 -14.57 2.77
C GLU A 4 3.60 -14.89 2.23
N GLU A 5 2.61 -15.04 3.12
CA GLU A 5 1.21 -15.24 2.76
C GLU A 5 0.66 -14.02 1.98
N CYS A 6 0.93 -12.81 2.46
CA CYS A 6 0.51 -11.57 1.80
C CYS A 6 1.08 -11.45 0.37
N LEU A 7 2.35 -11.83 0.19
CA LEU A 7 3.01 -11.85 -1.12
C LEU A 7 2.41 -12.91 -2.06
N LYS A 8 1.98 -14.07 -1.53
CA LYS A 8 1.30 -15.11 -2.31
C LYS A 8 -0.09 -14.68 -2.76
N THR A 9 -0.86 -14.02 -1.90
CA THR A 9 -2.23 -13.56 -2.18
C THR A 9 -2.25 -12.34 -3.12
N HIS A 10 -1.26 -11.45 -3.01
CA HIS A 10 -1.20 -10.20 -3.77
C HIS A 10 0.09 -10.07 -4.58
N GLN A 11 0.27 -10.97 -5.55
CA GLN A 11 1.47 -11.04 -6.40
C GLN A 11 1.75 -9.78 -7.25
N ARG A 12 0.73 -8.96 -7.50
CA ARG A 12 0.86 -7.70 -8.24
C ARG A 12 1.18 -6.49 -7.36
N SER A 13 1.15 -6.63 -6.03
CA SER A 13 1.48 -5.53 -5.15
C SER A 13 2.98 -5.23 -5.20
N CYS A 14 3.34 -3.96 -5.15
CA CYS A 14 4.72 -3.49 -5.01
C CYS A 14 5.08 -3.13 -3.57
N ALA A 15 4.13 -3.25 -2.63
CA ALA A 15 4.34 -2.94 -1.23
C ALA A 15 3.52 -3.80 -0.26
N VAL A 16 4.02 -3.95 0.96
CA VAL A 16 3.31 -4.53 2.12
C VAL A 16 3.38 -3.55 3.29
N LEU A 17 2.22 -3.19 3.84
CA LEU A 17 2.12 -2.46 5.11
C LEU A 17 2.06 -3.45 6.28
N VAL A 18 3.03 -3.35 7.18
CA VAL A 18 3.08 -4.15 8.41
C VAL A 18 2.67 -3.27 9.58
N ARG A 19 1.53 -3.62 10.20
CA ARG A 19 0.96 -2.91 11.34
C ARG A 19 2.02 -2.78 12.45
N ASN A 20 2.18 -1.56 12.98
CA ASN A 20 3.15 -1.20 14.02
C ASN A 20 4.63 -1.42 13.65
N HIS A 21 4.95 -1.53 12.36
CA HIS A 21 6.34 -1.66 11.89
C HIS A 21 6.67 -0.69 10.76
N GLY A 22 5.80 -0.62 9.74
CA GLY A 22 5.99 0.29 8.60
C GLY A 22 5.72 -0.37 7.26
N LEU A 23 6.21 0.26 6.20
CA LEU A 23 5.97 -0.12 4.81
C LEU A 23 7.22 -0.78 4.20
N PHE A 24 7.03 -1.93 3.56
CA PHE A 24 8.05 -2.55 2.71
C PHE A 24 7.66 -2.34 1.26
N VAL A 25 8.55 -1.75 0.46
CA VAL A 25 8.35 -1.49 -0.98
C VAL A 25 9.48 -2.12 -1.77
N TRP A 26 9.16 -2.74 -2.90
CA TRP A 26 10.14 -3.33 -3.80
C TRP A 26 9.84 -2.98 -5.25
N GLY A 27 10.89 -2.95 -6.07
CA GLY A 27 10.81 -2.67 -7.50
C GLY A 27 11.96 -3.31 -8.25
N SER A 28 11.86 -3.34 -9.58
CA SER A 28 12.91 -3.91 -10.44
C SER A 28 14.25 -3.18 -10.31
N THR A 29 14.22 -1.90 -9.93
CA THR A 29 15.41 -1.08 -9.66
C THR A 29 15.18 -0.23 -8.41
N TRP A 30 16.25 0.25 -7.79
CA TRP A 30 16.16 1.05 -6.56
C TRP A 30 15.46 2.40 -6.80
N GLU A 31 15.60 2.99 -7.99
CA GLU A 31 14.92 4.24 -8.37
C GLU A 31 13.41 4.03 -8.39
N LYS A 32 12.96 2.95 -9.03
CA LYS A 32 11.53 2.63 -9.08
C LYS A 32 10.98 2.34 -7.69
N ALA A 33 11.72 1.59 -6.87
CA ALA A 33 11.31 1.32 -5.50
C ALA A 33 11.15 2.63 -4.71
N LYS A 34 12.10 3.57 -4.82
CA LYS A 34 12.01 4.89 -4.19
C LYS A 34 10.77 5.66 -4.65
N VAL A 35 10.56 5.79 -5.96
CA VAL A 35 9.42 6.52 -6.52
C VAL A 35 8.10 5.92 -6.04
N MET A 36 7.97 4.59 -6.05
CA MET A 36 6.77 3.93 -5.55
C MET A 36 6.57 4.17 -4.05
N THR A 37 7.63 4.17 -3.25
CA THR A 37 7.54 4.53 -1.83
C THR A 37 6.99 5.94 -1.63
N GLU A 38 7.51 6.93 -2.36
CA GLU A 38 7.05 8.33 -2.29
C GLU A 38 5.58 8.46 -2.71
N CYS A 39 5.17 7.78 -3.78
CA CYS A 39 3.78 7.77 -4.22
C CYS A 39 2.83 7.14 -3.19
N ILE A 40 3.23 6.02 -2.59
CA ILE A 40 2.41 5.32 -1.59
C ILE A 40 2.31 6.15 -0.31
N ASP A 41 3.40 6.74 0.15
CA ASP A 41 3.43 7.62 1.33
C ASP A 41 2.45 8.78 1.17
N TYR A 42 2.50 9.46 0.02
CA TYR A 42 1.55 10.54 -0.30
C TYR A 42 0.08 10.07 -0.32
N LEU A 43 -0.18 8.89 -0.89
CA LEU A 43 -1.54 8.33 -0.91
C LEU A 43 -2.05 7.97 0.48
N LEU A 44 -1.16 7.50 1.38
CA LEU A 44 -1.51 7.19 2.76
C LEU A 44 -1.84 8.45 3.55
N ASP A 45 -1.03 9.51 3.42
CA ASP A 45 -1.29 10.81 4.05
C ASP A 45 -2.61 11.40 3.56
N LEU A 46 -2.84 11.40 2.24
CA LEU A 46 -4.09 11.87 1.66
C LEU A 46 -5.28 11.05 2.18
N ALA A 47 -5.17 9.73 2.26
CA ALA A 47 -6.23 8.87 2.78
C ALA A 47 -6.54 9.19 4.25
N ILE A 48 -5.51 9.44 5.06
CA ILE A 48 -5.67 9.86 6.46
C ILE A 48 -6.42 11.20 6.54
N ASP A 49 -6.05 12.17 5.71
CA ASP A 49 -6.70 13.48 5.70
C ASP A 49 -8.15 13.40 5.20
N MET A 50 -8.43 12.58 4.18
CA MET A 50 -9.80 12.30 3.74
C MET A 50 -10.64 11.70 4.87
N ILE A 51 -10.10 10.74 5.64
CA ILE A 51 -10.79 10.15 6.79
C ILE A 51 -11.08 11.21 7.86
N LYS A 52 -10.12 12.10 8.17
CA LYS A 52 -10.33 13.19 9.14
C LYS A 52 -11.41 14.17 8.71
N HIS A 53 -11.57 14.39 7.41
CA HIS A 53 -12.55 15.30 6.83
C HIS A 53 -13.86 14.60 6.44
N GLU A 54 -14.08 13.36 6.87
CA GLU A 54 -15.29 12.57 6.59
C GLU A 54 -15.55 12.38 5.07
N ILE A 55 -14.49 12.43 4.25
CA ILE A 55 -14.55 12.19 2.81
C ILE A 55 -14.42 10.67 2.56
N PRO A 56 -15.36 10.05 1.82
CA PRO A 56 -15.30 8.61 1.56
C PRO A 56 -14.13 8.21 0.64
N LEU A 57 -13.47 7.10 0.95
CA LEU A 57 -12.44 6.51 0.12
C LEU A 57 -13.05 5.70 -1.04
N VAL A 58 -12.31 5.58 -2.15
CA VAL A 58 -12.84 5.21 -3.47
C VAL A 58 -13.34 3.75 -3.61
N LYS A 59 -13.07 2.81 -2.68
CA LYS A 59 -13.54 1.42 -2.84
C LYS A 59 -13.89 0.67 -1.56
N GLU A 60 -15.17 0.31 -1.44
CA GLU A 60 -15.66 -0.86 -0.69
C GLU A 60 -15.92 -2.09 -1.58
N GLU A 61 -15.91 -1.99 -2.92
CA GLU A 61 -16.22 -3.13 -3.80
C GLU A 61 -15.27 -3.25 -5.01
N SER A 62 -14.13 -3.93 -4.86
CA SER A 62 -13.38 -4.66 -5.92
C SER A 62 -12.18 -5.31 -5.19
N HIS A 63 -12.01 -6.61 -5.00
CA HIS A 63 -12.14 -7.72 -5.92
C HIS A 63 -12.31 -8.99 -5.07
N LYS A 64 -13.47 -9.64 -5.17
CA LYS A 64 -13.56 -11.08 -4.89
C LYS A 64 -12.99 -11.78 -6.11
N LEU A 65 -11.74 -12.24 -6.02
CA LEU A 65 -11.15 -13.25 -6.89
C LEU A 65 -10.70 -14.38 -5.99
#